data_AF-A0A7S2JMC3-F1
#
_entry.id   AF-A0A7S2JMC3-F1
#
_cell.length_a   1.000
_cell.length_b   1.000
_cell.length_c   1.000
_cell.angle_alpha   90.00
_cell.angle_beta   90.00
_cell.angle_gamma   90.00
#
_symmetry.space_group_name_H-M   'P 1'
#
loop_
_entity.id
_entity.type
_entity.pdbx_description
1 polymer ?
#
loop_
_entity_poly.entity_id
_entity_poly.type
_entity_poly.pdbx_seq_one_letter_code
_entity_poly.pdbx_strand_id
1 'polypeptide(L)'
;DSAPVLVDVGTAVGFGELVASVTTSPLAKLFLEHIDGELARAIGFFLGAPFFVLYLCLAYLNQRVRDARACISGAVPQGERRLVVTELAHRQLRTLGAWQWTPILLRVNAISLVAWMLLYGATLTYMGLAALVAWLHTVSCGAATAAFFTTGIFLFLLPPVPGLAVYLTSGVLLPPACENEMGFLYACFYASVMAFL
;
A
#
# COMPACT_ATOMS: atom_id res chain seq x y z
N ASP A 1 37.81 -26.59 -3.78
CA ASP A 1 38.03 -25.34 -3.04
C ASP A 1 37.73 -24.10 -3.86
N SER A 2 36.51 -23.59 -3.73
CA SER A 2 36.16 -22.22 -4.15
C SER A 2 34.71 -21.88 -3.75
N ALA A 3 34.45 -21.89 -2.44
CA ALA A 3 33.28 -21.23 -1.87
C ALA A 3 33.73 -20.40 -0.65
N PRO A 4 34.18 -19.14 -0.85
CA PRO A 4 33.97 -18.15 0.21
C PRO A 4 33.91 -16.71 -0.35
N VAL A 5 32.83 -16.31 -1.03
CA VAL A 5 32.63 -14.88 -1.33
C VAL A 5 31.19 -14.42 -1.05
N LEU A 6 30.20 -15.30 -1.16
CA LEU A 6 28.81 -14.96 -0.88
C LEU A 6 28.46 -14.90 0.63
N VAL A 7 29.27 -15.52 1.50
CA VAL A 7 29.05 -15.49 2.96
C VAL A 7 29.56 -14.18 3.58
N ASP A 8 30.52 -13.51 2.94
CA ASP A 8 31.25 -12.38 3.54
C ASP A 8 30.52 -11.03 3.41
N VAL A 9 29.62 -10.89 2.42
CA VAL A 9 28.85 -9.64 2.25
C VAL A 9 27.76 -9.51 3.32
N GLY A 10 27.18 -10.62 3.80
CA GLY A 10 26.14 -10.60 4.83
C GLY A 10 26.66 -10.22 6.22
N THR A 11 27.89 -10.61 6.53
CA THR A 11 28.60 -10.26 7.78
C THR A 11 29.14 -8.83 7.74
N ALA A 12 29.62 -8.36 6.58
CA ALA A 12 30.10 -6.99 6.42
C ALA A 12 29.00 -5.91 6.54
N VAL A 13 27.74 -6.27 6.22
CA VAL A 13 26.58 -5.34 6.23
C VAL A 13 25.84 -5.33 7.58
N GLY A 14 26.28 -6.11 8.57
CA GLY A 14 25.66 -6.10 9.91
C GLY A 14 24.24 -6.70 9.96
N PHE A 15 23.84 -7.48 8.94
CA PHE A 15 22.54 -8.15 8.92
C PHE A 15 22.34 -9.09 10.12
N GLY A 16 23.42 -9.69 10.63
CA GLY A 16 23.39 -10.51 11.85
C GLY A 16 22.98 -9.71 13.10
N GLU A 17 23.47 -8.47 13.24
CA GLU A 17 23.09 -7.58 14.35
C GLU A 17 21.67 -7.04 14.19
N LEU A 18 21.25 -6.73 12.95
CA LEU A 18 19.89 -6.34 12.63
C LEU A 18 18.89 -7.46 12.97
N VAL A 19 19.20 -8.71 12.62
CA VAL A 19 18.36 -9.87 12.97
C VAL A 19 18.30 -10.07 14.48
N ALA A 20 19.42 -9.91 15.19
CA ALA A 20 19.47 -9.96 16.65
C ALA A 20 18.68 -8.82 17.34
N SER A 21 18.70 -7.61 16.76
CA SER A 21 17.98 -6.44 17.26
C SER A 21 16.48 -6.49 16.96
N VAL A 22 16.10 -7.02 15.80
CA VAL A 22 14.69 -7.24 15.44
C VAL A 22 14.09 -8.32 16.35
N THR A 23 14.76 -9.44 16.57
CA THR A 23 14.26 -10.54 17.42
C THR A 23 14.21 -10.22 18.91
N THR A 24 14.87 -9.17 19.38
CA THR A 24 14.76 -8.72 20.79
C THR A 24 13.47 -7.95 21.06
N SER A 25 12.84 -7.35 20.04
CA SER A 25 11.59 -6.62 20.23
C SER A 25 10.37 -7.57 20.36
N PRO A 26 9.50 -7.37 21.36
CA PRO A 26 8.31 -8.21 21.55
C PRO A 26 7.31 -8.08 20.38
N LEU A 27 7.26 -6.91 19.73
CA LEU A 27 6.46 -6.69 18.53
C LEU A 27 6.95 -7.53 17.35
N ALA A 28 8.26 -7.57 17.08
CA ALA A 28 8.76 -8.37 15.96
C ALA A 28 8.56 -9.87 16.21
N LYS A 29 8.65 -10.34 17.46
CA LYS A 29 8.33 -11.74 17.79
C LYS A 29 6.86 -12.07 17.48
N LEU A 30 5.93 -11.20 17.86
CA LEU A 30 4.51 -11.37 17.53
C LEU A 30 4.26 -11.35 16.02
N PHE A 31 4.93 -10.48 15.27
CA PHE A 31 4.83 -10.46 13.81
C PHE A 31 5.46 -11.69 13.16
N LEU A 32 6.64 -12.11 13.59
CA LEU A 32 7.35 -13.27 13.06
C LEU A 32 6.61 -14.59 13.35
N GLU A 33 5.95 -14.68 14.51
CA GLU A 33 5.10 -15.82 14.86
C GLU A 33 3.82 -15.90 14.00
N HIS A 34 3.35 -14.76 13.49
CA HIS A 34 2.16 -14.67 12.62
C HIS A 34 2.48 -14.70 11.11
N ILE A 35 3.76 -14.68 10.73
CA ILE A 35 4.16 -14.79 9.32
C ILE A 35 4.20 -16.27 8.94
N ASP A 36 3.07 -16.75 8.41
CA ASP A 36 3.04 -18.04 7.74
C ASP A 36 3.91 -18.04 6.49
N GLY A 37 4.39 -19.23 6.09
CA GLY A 37 5.19 -19.39 4.86
C GLY A 37 4.50 -18.86 3.59
N GLU A 38 3.17 -18.90 3.54
CA GLU A 38 2.38 -18.33 2.44
C GLU A 38 2.26 -16.80 2.51
N LEU A 39 2.16 -16.23 3.71
CA LEU A 39 2.14 -14.79 3.92
C LEU A 39 3.51 -14.18 3.60
N ALA A 40 4.59 -14.85 3.97
CA ALA A 40 5.96 -14.49 3.58
C ALA A 40 6.14 -14.48 2.06
N ARG A 41 5.64 -15.51 1.36
CA ARG A 41 5.66 -15.58 -0.12
C ARG A 41 4.84 -14.46 -0.75
N ALA A 42 3.68 -14.13 -0.19
CA ALA A 42 2.83 -13.05 -0.67
C ALA A 42 3.48 -11.68 -0.50
N ILE A 43 4.05 -11.37 0.67
CA ILE A 43 4.79 -10.12 0.90
C ILE A 43 6.00 -10.03 -0.04
N GLY A 44 6.78 -11.11 -0.14
CA GLY A 44 7.94 -11.19 -1.02
C GLY A 44 7.56 -10.97 -2.49
N PHE A 45 6.43 -11.53 -2.94
CA PHE A 45 5.90 -11.30 -4.27
C PHE A 45 5.41 -9.85 -4.44
N PHE A 46 4.67 -9.29 -3.49
CA PHE A 46 4.16 -7.92 -3.58
C PHE A 46 5.27 -6.87 -3.67
N LEU A 47 6.32 -6.97 -2.83
CA LEU A 47 7.47 -6.07 -2.89
C LEU A 47 8.40 -6.37 -4.08
N GLY A 48 8.60 -7.65 -4.39
CA GLY A 48 9.57 -8.10 -5.39
C GLY A 48 9.08 -8.04 -6.82
N ALA A 49 7.77 -8.19 -7.08
CA ALA A 49 7.17 -8.19 -8.40
C ALA A 49 7.57 -7.01 -9.30
N PRO A 50 7.57 -5.74 -8.86
CA PRO A 50 7.96 -4.63 -9.73
C PRO A 50 9.43 -4.73 -10.19
N PHE A 51 10.31 -5.28 -9.35
CA PHE A 51 11.72 -5.47 -9.67
C PHE A 51 12.02 -6.81 -10.36
N PHE A 52 11.09 -7.75 -10.29
CA PHE A 52 11.28 -9.10 -10.81
C PHE A 52 11.49 -9.13 -12.32
N VAL A 53 10.78 -8.27 -13.07
CA VAL A 53 10.95 -8.15 -14.53
C VAL A 53 12.36 -7.63 -14.86
N LEU A 54 12.82 -6.59 -14.16
CA LEU A 54 14.18 -6.06 -14.34
C LEU A 54 15.24 -7.11 -13.99
N TYR A 55 15.04 -7.84 -12.89
CA TYR A 55 15.89 -8.95 -12.50
C TYR A 55 16.00 -10.01 -13.60
N LEU A 56 14.88 -10.41 -14.20
CA LEU A 56 14.88 -11.39 -15.30
C LEU A 56 15.60 -10.86 -16.55
N CYS A 57 15.42 -9.58 -16.90
CA CYS A 57 16.16 -8.95 -18.00
C CYS A 57 17.67 -8.97 -17.76
N LEU A 58 18.11 -8.63 -16.55
CA LEU A 58 19.53 -8.69 -16.17
C LEU A 58 20.05 -10.14 -16.17
N ALA A 59 19.26 -11.10 -15.69
CA ALA A 59 19.64 -12.51 -15.72
C ALA A 59 19.78 -13.03 -17.17
N TYR A 60 18.89 -12.61 -18.07
CA TYR A 60 18.99 -12.92 -19.49
C TYR A 60 20.24 -12.30 -20.13
N LEU A 61 20.48 -11.00 -19.91
CA LEU A 61 21.67 -10.32 -20.44
C LEU A 61 22.97 -10.93 -19.92
N ASN A 62 23.03 -11.24 -18.63
CA ASN A 62 24.18 -11.91 -18.02
C ASN A 62 24.43 -13.29 -18.63
N GLN A 63 23.38 -14.04 -18.94
CA GLN A 63 23.51 -15.32 -19.63
C GLN A 63 24.04 -15.14 -21.06
N ARG A 64 23.55 -14.13 -21.80
CA ARG A 64 24.03 -13.81 -23.15
C ARG A 64 25.50 -13.38 -23.18
N VAL A 65 25.95 -12.59 -22.20
CA VAL A 65 27.36 -12.21 -22.07
C VAL A 65 28.22 -13.43 -21.76
N ARG A 66 27.72 -14.37 -20.94
CA ARG A 66 28.41 -15.64 -20.67
C ARG A 66 28.51 -16.51 -21.91
N ASP A 67 27.44 -16.64 -22.69
CA ASP A 67 27.46 -17.39 -23.95
C ASP A 67 28.42 -16.77 -24.97
N ALA A 68 28.44 -15.44 -25.09
CA ALA A 68 29.39 -14.74 -25.95
C ALA A 68 30.85 -14.97 -25.52
N ARG A 69 31.13 -14.98 -24.20
CA ARG A 69 32.46 -15.30 -23.66
C ARG A 69 32.80 -16.78 -23.82
N ALA A 70 31.81 -17.68 -23.76
CA ALA A 70 31.98 -19.12 -23.94
C ALA A 70 32.51 -19.49 -25.33
N CYS A 71 32.08 -18.75 -26.35
CA CYS A 71 32.61 -18.87 -27.72
C CYS A 71 34.10 -18.50 -27.81
N ILE A 72 34.61 -17.70 -26.88
CA ILE A 72 35.99 -17.21 -26.87
C ILE A 72 36.87 -18.07 -25.93
N SER A 73 36.37 -18.50 -24.78
CA SER A 73 37.16 -19.20 -23.74
C SER A 73 36.93 -20.71 -23.65
N GLY A 74 35.93 -21.26 -24.35
CA GLY A 74 35.63 -22.70 -24.37
C GLY A 74 35.10 -23.30 -23.06
N ALA A 75 35.00 -22.51 -21.99
CA ALA A 75 34.75 -23.00 -20.63
C ALA A 75 33.30 -22.75 -20.14
N VAL A 76 32.31 -23.41 -20.77
CA VAL A 76 30.94 -23.46 -20.23
C VAL A 76 30.49 -24.89 -19.94
N PRO A 77 29.98 -25.19 -18.72
CA PRO A 77 29.41 -26.49 -18.39
C PRO A 77 28.29 -26.88 -19.37
N GLN A 78 28.36 -28.09 -19.94
CA GLN A 78 27.44 -28.54 -21.00
C GLN A 78 25.96 -28.53 -20.60
N GLY A 79 25.64 -28.60 -19.30
CA GLY A 79 24.28 -28.53 -18.78
C GLY A 79 23.62 -27.15 -18.83
N GLU A 80 24.40 -26.06 -18.84
CA GLU A 80 23.88 -24.69 -18.75
C GLU A 80 23.62 -24.05 -20.13
N ARG A 81 24.18 -24.60 -21.22
CA ARG A 81 24.06 -24.04 -22.59
C ARG A 81 22.62 -23.99 -23.13
N ARG A 82 21.68 -24.73 -22.55
CA ARG A 82 20.27 -24.75 -22.98
C ARG A 82 19.39 -23.73 -22.26
N LEU A 83 19.91 -23.07 -21.22
CA LEU A 83 19.12 -22.18 -20.40
C LEU A 83 19.09 -20.77 -20.98
N VAL A 84 17.89 -20.19 -21.08
CA VAL A 84 17.68 -18.83 -21.59
C VAL A 84 18.09 -17.78 -20.55
N VAL A 85 18.06 -18.12 -19.26
CA VAL A 85 18.43 -17.27 -18.13
C VAL A 85 19.50 -17.98 -17.29
N THR A 86 20.14 -17.25 -16.36
CA THR A 86 21.10 -17.85 -15.44
C THR A 86 20.51 -19.02 -14.66
N GLU A 87 21.34 -20.02 -14.30
CA GLU A 87 20.92 -21.20 -13.53
C GLU A 87 20.19 -20.82 -12.23
N LEU A 88 20.65 -19.76 -11.56
CA LEU A 88 19.99 -19.23 -10.36
C LEU A 88 18.56 -18.74 -10.66
N ALA A 89 18.39 -17.92 -11.70
CA ALA A 89 17.08 -17.43 -12.10
C ALA A 89 16.17 -18.57 -12.60
N HIS A 90 16.72 -19.57 -13.28
CA HIS A 90 15.97 -20.74 -13.73
C HIS A 90 15.46 -21.57 -12.54
N ARG A 91 16.28 -21.81 -11.52
CA ARG A 91 15.86 -22.48 -10.27
C ARG A 91 14.78 -21.70 -9.53
N GLN A 92 14.89 -20.37 -9.49
CA GLN A 92 13.88 -19.51 -8.89
C GLN A 92 12.56 -19.58 -9.67
N LEU A 93 12.60 -19.52 -11.00
CA LEU A 93 11.41 -19.67 -11.85
C LEU A 93 10.75 -21.05 -11.70
N ARG A 94 11.53 -22.12 -11.60
CA ARG A 94 11.01 -23.47 -11.36
C ARG A 94 10.36 -23.57 -9.99
N THR A 95 10.98 -22.97 -8.97
CA THR A 95 10.42 -22.89 -7.62
C THR A 95 9.11 -22.13 -7.60
N LEU A 96 9.04 -20.97 -8.26
CA LEU A 96 7.82 -20.16 -8.41
C LEU A 96 6.72 -20.95 -9.14
N GLY A 97 7.06 -21.68 -10.19
CA GLY A 97 6.11 -22.52 -10.93
C GLY A 97 5.48 -23.63 -10.08
N ALA A 98 6.16 -24.09 -9.03
CA ALA A 98 5.65 -25.10 -8.11
C ALA A 98 4.75 -24.53 -7.00
N TRP A 99 4.57 -23.21 -6.93
CA TRP A 99 3.75 -22.58 -5.90
C TRP A 99 2.26 -22.79 -6.16
N GLN A 100 1.50 -22.91 -5.06
CA GLN A 100 0.04 -22.81 -5.11
C GLN A 100 -0.33 -21.33 -5.28
N TRP A 101 -0.51 -20.91 -6.53
CA TRP A 101 -0.73 -19.50 -6.86
C TRP A 101 -2.03 -18.92 -6.29
N THR A 102 -3.09 -19.71 -6.22
CA THR A 102 -4.41 -19.25 -5.75
C THR A 102 -4.38 -18.60 -4.35
N PRO A 103 -3.89 -19.27 -3.28
CA PRO A 103 -3.85 -18.65 -1.94
C PRO A 103 -2.90 -17.46 -1.87
N ILE A 104 -1.79 -17.50 -2.61
CA ILE A 104 -0.80 -16.41 -2.63
C ILE A 104 -1.40 -15.16 -3.28
N LEU A 105 -2.05 -15.31 -4.44
CA LEU A 105 -2.67 -14.20 -5.16
C LEU A 105 -3.83 -13.58 -4.37
N LEU A 106 -4.61 -14.39 -3.64
CA LEU A 106 -5.66 -13.86 -2.76
C LEU A 106 -5.08 -12.96 -1.66
N ARG A 107 -3.98 -13.38 -1.00
CA ARG A 107 -3.32 -12.59 0.04
C ARG A 107 -2.61 -11.35 -0.53
N VAL A 108 -1.95 -11.48 -1.67
CA VAL A 108 -1.34 -10.33 -2.38
C VAL A 108 -2.41 -9.31 -2.72
N ASN A 109 -3.58 -9.74 -3.21
CA ASN A 109 -4.69 -8.84 -3.52
C ASN A 109 -5.17 -8.12 -2.24
N ALA A 110 -5.40 -8.85 -1.15
CA ALA A 110 -5.77 -8.24 0.13
C ALA A 110 -4.74 -7.20 0.62
N ILE A 111 -3.44 -7.52 0.58
CA ILE A 111 -2.36 -6.58 0.93
C ILE A 111 -2.38 -5.37 0.00
N SER A 112 -2.56 -5.57 -1.30
CA SER A 112 -2.59 -4.50 -2.29
C SER A 112 -3.78 -3.56 -2.09
N LEU A 113 -4.96 -4.08 -1.74
CA LEU A 113 -6.14 -3.30 -1.42
C LEU A 113 -5.92 -2.46 -0.16
N VAL A 114 -5.32 -3.05 0.89
CA VAL A 114 -4.98 -2.32 2.11
C VAL A 114 -3.96 -1.22 1.82
N ALA A 115 -2.88 -1.53 1.10
CA ALA A 115 -1.86 -0.55 0.72
C ALA A 115 -2.45 0.58 -0.13
N TRP A 116 -3.32 0.24 -1.10
CA TRP A 116 -4.00 1.21 -1.94
C TRP A 116 -4.97 2.09 -1.13
N MET A 117 -5.74 1.50 -0.20
CA MET A 117 -6.62 2.25 0.70
C MET A 117 -5.84 3.20 1.61
N LEU A 118 -4.68 2.78 2.13
CA LEU A 118 -3.84 3.64 2.95
C LEU A 118 -3.22 4.78 2.14
N LEU A 119 -2.84 4.54 0.89
CA LEU A 119 -2.19 5.54 0.04
C LEU A 119 -3.18 6.52 -0.61
N TYR A 120 -4.30 6.01 -1.12
CA TYR A 120 -5.25 6.77 -1.94
C TYR A 120 -6.61 6.97 -1.27
N GLY A 121 -6.92 6.27 -0.17
CA GLY A 121 -8.21 6.40 0.51
C GLY A 121 -8.44 7.81 1.05
N ALA A 122 -7.41 8.45 1.58
CA ALA A 122 -7.49 9.85 2.00
C ALA A 122 -7.77 10.77 0.80
N THR A 123 -7.06 10.58 -0.32
CA THR A 123 -7.28 11.36 -1.55
C THR A 123 -8.70 11.20 -2.09
N LEU A 124 -9.23 9.97 -2.12
CA LEU A 124 -10.62 9.71 -2.50
C LEU A 124 -11.61 10.40 -1.57
N THR A 125 -11.36 10.37 -0.27
CA THR A 125 -12.20 11.06 0.72
C THR A 125 -12.19 12.57 0.48
N TYR A 126 -11.03 13.17 0.22
CA TYR A 126 -10.93 14.60 -0.12
C TYR A 126 -11.65 14.94 -1.44
N MET A 127 -11.51 14.10 -2.46
CA MET A 127 -12.24 14.28 -3.72
C MET A 127 -13.76 14.19 -3.53
N GLY A 128 -14.22 13.23 -2.72
CA GLY A 128 -15.63 13.09 -2.36
C GLY A 128 -16.15 14.29 -1.59
N LEU A 129 -15.38 14.80 -0.62
CA LEU A 129 -15.72 16.00 0.14
C LEU A 129 -15.77 17.24 -0.75
N ALA A 130 -14.83 17.40 -1.68
CA ALA A 130 -14.84 18.49 -2.65
C ALA A 130 -16.06 18.43 -3.59
N ALA A 131 -16.42 17.23 -4.07
CA ALA A 131 -17.62 17.04 -4.88
C ALA A 131 -18.91 17.34 -4.10
N LEU A 132 -18.96 16.96 -2.81
CA LEU A 132 -20.07 17.28 -1.91
C LEU A 132 -20.21 18.80 -1.70
N VAL A 133 -19.09 19.49 -1.47
CA VAL A 133 -19.06 20.96 -1.33
C VAL A 133 -19.54 21.63 -2.62
N ALA A 134 -19.09 21.18 -3.78
CA ALA A 134 -19.55 21.67 -5.08
C ALA A 134 -21.07 21.50 -5.26
N TRP A 135 -21.62 20.38 -4.81
CA TRP A 135 -23.07 20.15 -4.81
C TRP A 135 -23.79 21.08 -3.82
N LEU A 136 -23.24 21.31 -2.63
CA LEU A 136 -23.85 22.20 -1.63
C LEU A 136 -23.99 23.64 -2.10
N HIS A 137 -23.10 24.14 -2.95
CA HIS A 137 -23.25 25.48 -3.55
C HIS A 137 -24.51 25.63 -4.41
N THR A 138 -25.12 24.53 -4.87
CA THR A 138 -26.37 24.55 -5.66
C THR A 138 -27.63 24.51 -4.79
N VAL A 139 -27.48 24.27 -3.49
CA VAL A 139 -28.59 24.15 -2.53
C VAL A 139 -28.75 25.47 -1.77
N SER A 140 -30.00 25.87 -1.49
CA SER A 140 -30.26 27.08 -0.71
C SER A 140 -29.80 26.92 0.74
N CYS A 141 -29.40 28.03 1.38
CA CYS A 141 -28.87 28.00 2.74
C CYS A 141 -29.86 27.38 3.75
N GLY A 142 -31.15 27.64 3.58
CA GLY A 142 -32.21 27.05 4.42
C GLY A 142 -32.33 25.53 4.28
N ALA A 143 -32.24 25.01 3.05
CA ALA A 143 -32.30 23.57 2.81
C ALA A 143 -31.05 22.84 3.35
N ALA A 144 -29.87 23.44 3.21
CA ALA A 144 -28.63 22.92 3.79
C ALA A 144 -28.68 22.88 5.33
N THR A 145 -29.20 23.94 5.96
CA THR A 145 -29.39 24.00 7.42
C THR A 145 -30.38 22.92 7.89
N ALA A 146 -31.51 22.76 7.20
CA ALA A 146 -32.51 21.73 7.55
C ALA A 146 -31.96 20.31 7.41
N ALA A 147 -31.20 20.04 6.35
CA ALA A 147 -30.53 18.75 6.13
C ALA A 147 -29.46 18.46 7.20
N PHE A 148 -28.72 19.49 7.63
CA PHE A 148 -27.76 19.36 8.72
C PHE A 148 -28.43 18.99 10.05
N PHE A 149 -29.51 19.68 10.44
CA PHE A 149 -30.25 19.36 11.67
C PHE A 149 -30.87 17.97 11.65
N THR A 150 -31.50 17.58 10.54
CA THR A 150 -32.08 16.24 10.42
C THR A 150 -31.00 15.17 10.51
N THR A 151 -29.89 15.33 9.79
CA THR A 151 -28.76 14.39 9.86
C THR A 151 -28.15 14.33 11.26
N GLY A 152 -28.00 15.48 11.93
CA GLY A 152 -27.51 15.54 13.31
C GLY A 152 -28.42 14.81 14.30
N ILE A 153 -29.73 14.97 14.20
CA ILE A 153 -30.71 14.24 15.03
C ILE A 153 -30.62 12.73 14.76
N PHE A 154 -30.54 12.30 13.49
CA PHE A 154 -30.40 10.88 13.15
C PHE A 154 -29.08 10.29 13.68
N LEU A 155 -27.96 11.02 13.57
CA LEU A 155 -26.67 10.58 14.08
C LEU A 155 -26.64 10.57 15.62
N PHE A 156 -27.38 11.46 16.28
CA PHE A 156 -27.55 11.43 17.73
C PHE A 156 -28.34 10.21 18.21
N LEU A 157 -29.37 9.79 17.45
CA LEU A 157 -30.14 8.57 17.72
C LEU A 157 -29.34 7.28 17.50
N LEU A 158 -28.21 7.36 16.80
CA LEU A 158 -27.30 6.23 16.55
C LEU A 158 -26.19 6.20 17.62
N PRO A 159 -26.25 5.26 18.60
CA PRO A 159 -25.25 5.18 19.66
C PRO A 159 -23.78 4.96 19.22
N PRO A 160 -23.45 4.39 18.04
CA PRO A 160 -22.04 4.20 17.66
C PRO A 160 -21.34 5.45 17.12
N VAL A 161 -22.05 6.55 16.83
CA VAL A 161 -21.44 7.72 16.18
C VAL A 161 -21.11 8.80 17.23
N PRO A 162 -19.84 9.25 17.32
CA PRO A 162 -19.48 10.35 18.22
C PRO A 162 -20.12 11.65 17.72
N GLY A 163 -21.04 12.22 18.50
CA GLY A 163 -21.73 13.47 18.15
C GLY A 163 -20.79 14.65 17.87
N LEU A 164 -19.59 14.65 18.46
CA LEU A 164 -18.55 15.65 18.21
C LEU A 164 -18.12 15.75 16.74
N ALA A 165 -18.14 14.64 15.99
CA ALA A 165 -17.80 14.65 14.57
C ALA A 165 -18.83 15.44 13.75
N VAL A 166 -20.11 15.40 14.13
CA VAL A 166 -21.19 16.12 13.43
C VAL A 166 -21.01 17.63 13.57
N TYR A 167 -20.70 18.09 14.78
CA TYR A 167 -20.44 19.51 15.02
C TYR A 167 -19.22 20.02 14.26
N LEU A 168 -18.16 19.21 14.12
CA LEU A 168 -17.01 19.58 13.29
C LEU A 168 -17.36 19.63 11.78
N THR A 169 -18.25 18.76 11.31
CA THR A 169 -18.67 18.78 9.90
C THR A 169 -19.52 19.99 9.53
N SER A 170 -20.16 20.67 10.49
CA SER A 170 -20.95 21.88 10.24
C SER A 170 -20.11 22.98 9.59
N GLY A 171 -18.86 23.16 10.03
CA GLY A 171 -17.93 24.16 9.51
C GLY A 171 -17.41 23.85 8.10
N VAL A 172 -17.59 22.61 7.64
CA VAL A 172 -17.23 22.20 6.28
C VAL A 172 -18.44 22.24 5.34
N LEU A 173 -19.65 22.00 5.86
CA LEU A 173 -20.86 21.84 5.07
C LEU A 173 -21.69 23.13 4.98
N LEU A 174 -21.95 23.85 6.08
CA LEU A 174 -22.82 25.03 6.03
C LEU A 174 -22.20 26.24 5.31
N PRO A 175 -20.89 26.57 5.49
CA PRO A 175 -20.35 27.77 4.87
C PRO A 175 -20.43 27.79 3.34
N PRO A 176 -20.09 26.70 2.60
CA PRO A 176 -20.25 26.68 1.14
C PRO A 176 -21.69 26.90 0.66
N ALA A 177 -22.69 26.36 1.36
CA ALA A 177 -24.09 26.53 0.99
C ALA A 177 -24.63 27.94 1.26
N CYS A 178 -24.11 28.61 2.29
CA CYS A 178 -24.60 29.92 2.74
C CYS A 178 -23.74 31.11 2.29
N GLU A 179 -22.55 30.85 1.72
CA GLU A 179 -21.62 31.88 1.26
C GLU A 179 -22.25 32.78 0.18
N ASN A 180 -23.01 32.21 -0.75
CA ASN A 180 -23.64 32.94 -1.84
C ASN A 180 -24.72 33.94 -1.36
N GLU A 181 -25.35 33.68 -0.21
CA GLU A 181 -26.44 34.51 0.33
C GLU A 181 -25.95 35.54 1.37
N MET A 182 -25.04 35.14 2.26
CA MET A 182 -24.64 35.96 3.43
C MET A 182 -23.18 36.42 3.38
N GLY A 183 -22.39 35.92 2.43
CA GLY A 183 -20.94 36.13 2.38
C GLY A 183 -20.16 35.18 3.31
N PHE A 184 -18.94 34.85 2.91
CA PHE A 184 -18.13 33.81 3.54
C PHE A 184 -17.94 33.98 5.07
N LEU A 185 -17.58 35.19 5.52
CA LEU A 185 -17.34 35.45 6.95
C LEU A 185 -18.59 35.27 7.81
N TYR A 186 -19.74 35.73 7.33
CA TYR A 186 -21.01 35.56 8.04
C TYR A 186 -21.49 34.11 7.97
N ALA A 187 -21.24 33.41 6.87
CA ALA A 187 -21.54 31.98 6.74
C ALA A 187 -20.71 31.13 7.72
N CYS A 188 -19.43 31.46 7.92
CA CYS A 188 -18.59 30.80 8.94
C CYS A 188 -19.07 31.08 10.37
N PHE A 189 -19.45 32.32 10.68
CA PHE A 189 -20.00 32.68 11.99
C PHE A 189 -21.34 31.94 12.24
N TYR A 190 -22.24 31.95 11.25
CA TYR A 190 -23.51 31.24 11.29
C TYR A 190 -23.32 29.73 11.49
N ALA A 191 -22.41 29.11 10.74
CA ALA A 191 -22.09 27.69 10.90
C ALA A 191 -21.56 27.38 12.30
N SER A 192 -20.73 28.25 12.89
CA SER A 192 -20.22 28.09 14.26
C SER A 192 -21.33 28.18 15.30
N VAL A 193 -22.29 29.10 15.12
CA VAL A 193 -23.47 29.22 15.99
C VAL A 193 -24.37 27.98 15.86
N MET A 194 -24.60 27.51 14.64
CA MET A 194 -25.40 26.29 14.39
C MET A 194 -24.72 25.01 14.83
N ALA A 195 -23.38 24.99 14.96
CA ALA A 195 -22.64 23.89 15.54
C ALA A 195 -22.77 23.82 17.07
N PHE A 196 -23.09 24.93 17.72
CA PHE A 196 -23.20 25.02 19.17
C PHE A 196 -24.62 24.72 19.68
N LEU A 197 -25.62 24.98 18.83
CA LEU A 197 -27.04 24.65 19.06
C LEU A 197 -27.32 23.15 18.87
#